data_AF-A0A494W1V8-F1
#
_entry.id   AF-A0A494W1V8-F1
#
_cell.length_a   1.000
_cell.length_b   1.000
_cell.length_c   1.000
_cell.angle_alpha   90.00
_cell.angle_beta   90.00
_cell.angle_gamma   90.00
#
_symmetry.space_group_name_H-M   'P 1'
#
loop_
_entity.id
_entity.type
_entity.pdbx_description
1 polymer ?
#
loop_
_entity_poly.entity_id
_entity_poly.type
_entity_poly.pdbx_seq_one_letter_code
_entity_poly.pdbx_strand_id
1 'polypeptide(L)'
;MNEEVAPHHRKDSRSRILLAARNLFDRRGFHQTPMADLAEEAQVSVGQIYRLFKSKEDVIGAIVEDDAMRLKRQLERLREMLDAGQIAVEQVFERMLCQSACKRDPLSARKRDPLFKMAQG
;
A
#
# COMPACT_ATOMS: atom_id res chain seq x y z
N MET A 1 27.25 4.54 -25.36
CA MET A 1 27.35 3.61 -24.22
C MET A 1 26.03 3.65 -23.49
N ASN A 2 25.11 2.72 -23.77
CA ASN A 2 23.84 2.65 -23.03
C ASN A 2 24.07 1.74 -21.83
N GLU A 3 24.22 2.40 -20.69
CA GLU A 3 24.52 1.77 -19.41
C GLU A 3 23.31 0.96 -18.96
N GLU A 4 23.60 -0.30 -18.69
CA GLU A 4 22.72 -1.37 -18.28
C GLU A 4 21.99 -0.95 -16.99
N VAL A 5 20.76 -0.46 -17.11
CA VAL A 5 19.94 -0.03 -15.96
C VAL A 5 19.64 -1.26 -15.11
N ALA A 6 20.46 -1.47 -14.09
CA ALA A 6 20.48 -2.65 -13.24
C ALA A 6 19.11 -2.95 -12.59
N PRO A 7 18.73 -4.23 -12.45
CA PRO A 7 17.41 -4.66 -11.96
C PRO A 7 17.07 -4.21 -10.52
N HIS A 8 18.06 -3.85 -9.72
CA HIS A 8 17.89 -3.41 -8.34
C HIS A 8 17.21 -2.03 -8.24
N HIS A 9 17.57 -1.08 -9.10
CA HIS A 9 17.00 0.26 -9.10
C HIS A 9 15.51 0.26 -9.49
N ARG A 10 15.12 -0.67 -10.37
CA ARG A 10 13.74 -0.81 -10.85
C ARG A 10 12.79 -1.31 -9.77
N LYS A 11 13.21 -2.31 -8.98
CA LYS A 11 12.42 -2.83 -7.85
C LYS A 11 12.25 -1.78 -6.76
N ASP A 12 13.32 -1.06 -6.42
CA ASP A 12 13.27 0.04 -5.44
C ASP A 12 12.28 1.14 -5.88
N SER A 13 12.37 1.56 -7.14
CA SER A 13 11.49 2.58 -7.70
C SER A 13 10.02 2.16 -7.71
N ARG A 14 9.73 0.89 -8.05
CA ARG A 14 8.36 0.36 -7.97
C ARG A 14 7.81 0.47 -6.55
N SER A 15 8.58 0.06 -5.55
CA SER A 15 8.17 0.13 -4.15
C SER A 15 7.93 1.56 -3.67
N ARG A 16 8.79 2.51 -4.05
CA ARG A 16 8.61 3.94 -3.75
C ARG A 16 7.33 4.50 -4.37
N ILE A 17 7.04 4.15 -5.63
CA ILE A 17 5.82 4.58 -6.31
C ILE A 17 4.57 4.01 -5.62
N LEU A 18 4.58 2.73 -5.22
CA LEU A 18 3.44 2.16 -4.49
C LEU A 18 3.22 2.84 -3.13
N LEU A 19 4.29 3.19 -2.41
CA LEU A 19 4.20 3.91 -1.14
C LEU A 19 3.65 5.34 -1.34
N ALA A 20 4.17 6.07 -2.32
CA ALA A 20 3.69 7.40 -2.70
C ALA A 20 2.20 7.37 -3.07
N ALA A 21 1.79 6.40 -3.88
CA ALA A 21 0.40 6.20 -4.28
C ALA A 21 -0.51 5.93 -3.08
N ARG A 22 -0.13 5.01 -2.18
CA ARG A 22 -0.88 4.76 -0.93
C ARG A 22 -1.07 6.03 -0.11
N ASN A 23 -0.06 6.87 -0.01
CA ASN A 23 -0.13 8.11 0.78
C ASN A 23 -0.98 9.19 0.11
N LEU A 24 -0.80 9.40 -1.20
CA LEU A 24 -1.50 10.43 -1.94
C LEU A 24 -2.98 10.09 -2.12
N PHE A 25 -3.31 8.82 -2.42
CA PHE A 25 -4.71 8.39 -2.52
C PHE A 25 -5.45 8.52 -1.19
N ASP A 26 -4.79 8.24 -0.06
CA ASP A 26 -5.34 8.42 1.29
C ASP A 26 -5.52 9.91 1.67
N ARG A 27 -4.66 10.79 1.16
CA ARG A 27 -4.72 12.23 1.45
C ARG A 27 -5.71 12.98 0.55
N ARG A 28 -5.69 12.73 -0.75
CA ARG A 28 -6.36 13.53 -1.80
C ARG A 28 -7.43 12.75 -2.56
N GLY A 29 -7.48 11.43 -2.41
CA GLY A 29 -8.33 10.56 -3.22
C GLY A 29 -7.70 10.21 -4.56
N PHE A 30 -8.20 9.12 -5.16
CA PHE A 30 -7.68 8.54 -6.39
C PHE A 30 -7.80 9.48 -7.61
N HIS A 31 -8.97 10.08 -7.81
CA HIS A 31 -9.24 10.89 -8.99
C HIS A 31 -8.42 12.19 -9.01
N GLN A 32 -8.18 12.79 -7.83
CA GLN A 32 -7.48 14.07 -7.69
C GLN A 32 -5.94 13.95 -7.69
N THR A 33 -5.40 12.74 -7.75
CA THR A 33 -3.95 12.51 -7.77
C THR A 33 -3.51 12.22 -9.21
N PRO A 34 -2.81 13.10 -9.93
CA PRO A 34 -2.27 12.80 -11.27
C PRO A 34 -1.01 11.93 -11.20
N MET A 35 -0.63 11.30 -12.32
CA MET A 35 0.59 10.47 -12.41
C MET A 35 1.87 11.27 -12.14
N ALA A 36 1.88 12.58 -12.45
CA ALA A 36 3.02 13.45 -12.19
C ALA A 36 3.29 13.62 -10.68
N ASP A 37 2.25 13.84 -9.88
CA ASP A 37 2.36 13.93 -8.41
C ASP A 37 2.89 12.62 -7.81
N LEU A 38 2.48 11.47 -8.36
CA LEU A 38 3.02 10.17 -7.94
C LEU A 38 4.53 10.06 -8.22
N ALA A 39 4.97 10.56 -9.38
CA ALA A 39 6.39 10.55 -9.74
C ALA A 39 7.21 11.47 -8.82
N GLU A 40 6.68 12.65 -8.54
CA GLU A 40 7.30 13.65 -7.65
C GLU A 40 7.45 13.11 -6.23
N GLU A 41 6.36 12.64 -5.62
CA GLU A 41 6.35 12.08 -4.26
C GLU A 41 7.24 10.83 -4.16
N ALA A 42 7.29 10.01 -5.21
CA ALA A 42 8.15 8.83 -5.24
C ALA A 42 9.63 9.15 -5.56
N GLN A 43 9.96 10.41 -5.89
CA GLN A 43 11.28 10.85 -6.31
C GLN A 43 11.80 10.05 -7.52
N VAL A 44 10.97 9.93 -8.56
CA VAL A 44 11.32 9.33 -9.85
C VAL A 44 10.95 10.29 -10.98
N SER A 45 11.56 10.11 -12.16
CA SER A 45 11.16 10.91 -13.32
C SER A 45 9.78 10.51 -13.85
N VAL A 46 9.08 11.44 -14.50
CA VAL A 46 7.79 11.17 -15.15
C VAL A 46 7.93 10.05 -16.20
N GLY A 47 9.02 10.04 -16.98
CA GLY A 47 9.27 8.95 -17.94
C GLY A 47 9.47 7.59 -17.26
N GLN A 48 10.06 7.56 -16.06
CA GLN A 48 10.28 6.33 -15.32
C GLN A 48 8.99 5.75 -14.73
N ILE A 49 8.08 6.58 -14.22
CA ILE A 49 6.78 6.08 -13.74
C ILE A 49 5.96 5.51 -14.90
N TYR A 50 5.93 6.18 -16.07
CA TYR A 50 5.19 5.69 -17.24
C TYR A 50 5.81 4.42 -17.86
N ARG A 51 7.10 4.19 -17.66
CA ARG A 51 7.76 2.93 -18.02
C ARG A 51 7.32 1.76 -17.12
N LEU A 52 6.91 2.03 -15.88
CA LEU A 52 6.48 1.02 -14.90
C LEU A 52 4.96 0.82 -14.90
N PHE A 53 4.19 1.89 -15.07
CA PHE A 53 2.73 1.92 -14.97
C PHE A 53 2.16 2.80 -16.07
N LYS A 54 1.23 2.29 -16.88
CA LYS A 54 0.65 3.06 -17.98
C LYS A 54 -0.45 4.00 -17.48
N SER A 55 -1.07 3.66 -16.35
CA SER A 55 -2.21 4.38 -15.77
C SER A 55 -2.19 4.35 -14.24
N LYS A 56 -3.08 5.12 -13.60
CA LYS A 56 -3.25 5.09 -12.13
C LYS A 56 -3.95 3.81 -11.67
N GLU A 57 -4.77 3.24 -12.53
CA GLU A 57 -5.44 1.96 -12.36
C GLU A 57 -4.40 0.83 -12.29
N ASP A 58 -3.35 0.86 -13.13
CA ASP A 58 -2.23 -0.09 -13.07
C ASP A 58 -1.51 0.00 -11.71
N VAL A 59 -1.33 1.21 -11.18
CA VAL A 59 -0.74 1.43 -9.86
C VAL A 59 -1.61 0.83 -8.76
N ILE A 60 -2.93 1.01 -8.82
CA ILE A 60 -3.86 0.36 -7.88
C ILE A 60 -3.79 -1.17 -8.00
N GLY A 61 -3.81 -1.70 -9.23
CA GLY A 61 -3.69 -3.15 -9.46
C GLY A 61 -2.43 -3.71 -8.80
N ALA A 62 -1.30 -3.01 -8.94
CA ALA A 62 -0.05 -3.38 -8.30
C ALA A 62 -0.06 -3.25 -6.76
N ILE A 63 -0.79 -2.29 -6.20
CA ILE A 63 -1.03 -2.19 -4.74
C ILE A 63 -1.82 -3.40 -4.24
N VAL A 64 -2.91 -3.75 -4.94
CA VAL A 64 -3.77 -4.88 -4.58
C VAL A 64 -3.00 -6.20 -4.67
N GLU A 65 -2.22 -6.39 -5.73
CA GLU A 65 -1.36 -7.56 -5.89
C GLU A 65 -0.31 -7.66 -4.76
N ASP A 66 0.35 -6.55 -4.42
CA ASP A 66 1.33 -6.51 -3.33
C ASP A 66 0.70 -6.84 -1.98
N ASP A 67 -0.50 -6.32 -1.70
CA ASP A 67 -1.25 -6.61 -0.47
C ASP A 67 -1.71 -8.07 -0.42
N ALA A 68 -2.19 -8.63 -1.54
CA ALA A 68 -2.58 -10.03 -1.63
C ALA A 68 -1.39 -10.96 -1.42
N MET A 69 -0.25 -10.67 -2.04
CA MET A 69 0.99 -11.44 -1.82
C MET A 69 1.48 -11.32 -0.37
N ARG A 70 1.36 -10.15 0.25
CA ARG A 70 1.71 -9.97 1.67
C ARG A 70 0.81 -10.80 2.57
N LEU A 71 -0.50 -10.76 2.33
CA LEU A 71 -1.47 -11.57 3.07
C LEU A 71 -1.16 -13.07 2.91
N LYS A 72 -0.95 -13.54 1.68
CA LYS A 72 -0.60 -14.94 1.40
C LYS A 72 0.63 -15.39 2.19
N ARG A 73 1.72 -14.61 2.17
CA ARG A 73 2.94 -14.91 2.96
C ARG A 73 2.68 -14.95 4.47
N GLN A 74 1.80 -14.09 4.97
CA GLN A 74 1.43 -14.11 6.38
C GLN A 74 0.65 -15.36 6.74
N LEU A 75 -0.29 -15.78 5.88
CA LEU A 75 -1.05 -17.01 6.05
C LEU A 75 -0.17 -18.26 6.01
N GLU A 76 0.78 -18.31 5.08
CA GLU A 76 1.75 -19.40 4.97
C GLU A 76 2.59 -19.54 6.24
N ARG A 77 3.08 -18.43 6.81
CA ARG A 77 3.80 -18.46 8.09
C ARG A 77 2.94 -18.95 9.25
N LEU A 78 1.68 -18.50 9.31
CA LEU A 78 0.77 -18.95 10.36
C LEU A 78 0.49 -20.46 10.23
N ARG A 79 0.34 -20.96 9.01
CA ARG A 79 0.19 -22.39 8.74
C ARG A 79 1.42 -23.17 9.21
N GLU A 80 2.62 -22.74 8.86
CA GLU A 80 3.87 -23.38 9.29
C GLU A 80 4.01 -23.43 10.82
N MET A 81 3.68 -22.34 11.51
CA MET A 81 3.68 -22.31 12.98
C MET A 81 2.64 -23.26 13.57
N LEU A 82 1.47 -23.37 12.95
CA LEU A 82 0.39 -24.26 13.39
C LEU A 82 0.80 -25.73 13.22
N ASP A 83 1.33 -26.08 12.05
CA ASP A 83 1.82 -27.43 11.73
C ASP A 83 2.98 -27.85 12.66
N ALA A 84 3.81 -26.89 13.08
CA ALA A 84 4.88 -27.10 14.04
C ALA A 84 4.41 -27.13 15.52
N GLY A 85 3.11 -26.96 15.79
CA GLY A 85 2.56 -26.89 17.15
C GLY A 85 3.01 -25.67 17.95
N GLN A 86 3.53 -24.63 17.29
CA GLN A 86 4.07 -23.42 17.91
C GLN A 86 2.99 -22.37 18.22
N ILE A 87 1.79 -22.53 17.66
CA ILE A 87 0.65 -21.65 17.86
C ILE A 87 -0.63 -22.48 17.90
N ALA A 88 -1.54 -22.14 18.80
CA ALA A 88 -2.86 -22.76 18.84
C ALA A 88 -3.79 -22.13 17.78
N VAL A 89 -4.80 -22.87 17.32
CA VAL A 89 -5.75 -22.38 16.32
C VAL A 89 -6.48 -21.12 16.81
N GLU A 90 -6.82 -21.06 18.10
CA GLU A 90 -7.46 -19.90 18.73
C GLU A 90 -6.58 -18.64 18.60
N GLN A 91 -5.27 -18.79 18.80
CA GLN A 91 -4.29 -17.70 18.67
C GLN A 91 -4.10 -17.26 17.21
N VAL A 92 -4.27 -18.18 16.24
CA VAL A 92 -4.27 -17.84 14.80
C VAL A 92 -5.45 -16.92 14.48
N PHE A 93 -6.65 -17.23 14.99
CA PHE A 93 -7.83 -16.40 14.79
C PHE A 93 -7.67 -14.99 15.37
N GLU A 94 -7.17 -14.86 16.60
CA GLU A 94 -6.88 -13.56 17.20
C GLU A 94 -5.89 -12.75 16.35
N ARG A 95 -4.82 -13.41 15.88
CA ARG A 95 -3.77 -12.76 15.10
C ARG A 95 -4.20 -12.38 13.69
N MET A 96 -5.13 -13.11 13.09
CA MET A 96 -5.82 -12.71 11.85
C MET A 96 -6.70 -11.48 12.08
N LEU A 97 -7.55 -11.50 13.12
CA LEU A 97 -8.53 -10.45 13.37
C LEU A 97 -7.88 -9.11 13.75
N CYS A 98 -6.80 -9.12 14.54
CA CYS A 98 -6.07 -7.89 14.90
C CYS A 98 -5.34 -7.23 13.71
N GLN A 99 -4.99 -7.98 12.65
CA GLN A 99 -4.32 -7.41 11.48
C GLN A 99 -5.25 -6.55 10.60
N SER A 100 -6.55 -6.84 10.63
CA SER A 100 -7.59 -6.06 9.95
C SER A 100 -7.76 -4.66 10.55
N ALA A 101 -7.55 -4.53 11.86
CA ALA A 101 -7.75 -3.28 12.60
C ALA A 101 -6.54 -2.32 12.54
N CYS A 102 -5.34 -2.81 12.19
CA CYS A 102 -4.10 -2.04 12.33
C CYS A 102 -3.51 -1.50 11.01
N LYS A 103 -4.14 -1.76 9.85
CA LYS A 103 -3.80 -1.07 8.59
C LYS A 103 -4.77 0.10 8.36
N ARG A 104 -4.55 1.21 9.09
CA ARG A 104 -5.22 2.52 8.85
C ARG A 104 -6.73 2.57 9.15
N ASP A 105 -7.00 2.67 10.44
CA ASP A 105 -7.99 3.51 11.14
C ASP A 105 -9.27 3.99 10.40
N PRO A 106 -10.44 3.39 10.70
CA PRO A 106 -11.76 3.92 10.33
C PRO A 106 -12.07 5.31 10.91
N LEU A 107 -11.33 5.77 11.93
CA LEU A 107 -11.53 7.04 12.62
C LEU A 107 -10.72 8.22 12.03
N SER A 108 -9.77 7.97 11.12
CA SER A 108 -9.11 9.06 10.38
C SER A 108 -10.06 9.74 9.37
N ALA A 109 -11.14 9.05 8.98
CA ALA A 109 -12.26 9.60 8.21
C ALA A 109 -13.08 10.63 9.00
N ARG A 110 -13.02 10.65 10.34
CA ARG A 110 -13.87 11.53 11.18
C ARG A 110 -13.23 12.90 11.48
N LYS A 111 -11.91 13.07 11.30
CA LYS A 111 -11.24 14.38 11.53
C LYS A 111 -11.35 15.36 10.36
N ARG A 112 -11.92 14.96 9.22
CA ARG A 112 -12.20 15.82 8.05
C ARG A 112 -13.69 15.97 7.73
N ASP A 113 -14.56 15.49 8.61
CA ASP A 113 -16.01 15.67 8.49
C ASP A 113 -16.37 17.15 8.75
N PRO A 114 -16.92 17.89 7.76
CA PRO A 114 -17.34 19.28 7.95
C PRO A 114 -18.35 19.47 9.09
N LEU A 115 -19.10 18.42 9.45
CA LEU A 115 -20.12 18.45 10.50
C LEU A 115 -19.53 18.50 11.91
N PHE A 116 -18.28 18.07 12.13
CA PHE A 116 -17.65 18.11 13.46
C PHE A 116 -17.24 19.52 13.90
N LYS A 117 -16.98 20.44 12.96
CA LYS A 117 -16.63 21.84 13.26
C LYS A 117 -17.83 22.71 13.68
N MET A 118 -19.06 22.22 13.51
CA MET A 118 -20.27 22.96 13.87
C MET A 118 -20.78 22.64 15.30
N ALA A 119 -20.23 21.61 15.94
CA ALA A 119 -20.69 21.12 17.25
C ALA A 119 -19.83 21.59 18.45
N GLN A 120 -18.82 22.43 18.23
CA GLN A 120 -18.04 23.08 19.30
C GLN A 120 -17.95 24.60 19.08
N GLY A 121 -19.13 25.21 18.95
CA GLY A 121 -19.31 26.64 19.20
C GLY A 121 -19.41 26.90 20.69
#